data_AF-A0A9E5PHP0-F1
#
_entry.id   AF-A0A9E5PHP0-F1
#
_cell.length_a   1.000
_cell.length_b   1.000
_cell.length_c   1.000
_cell.angle_alpha   90.00
_cell.angle_beta   90.00
_cell.angle_gamma   90.00
#
_symmetry.space_group_name_H-M   'P 1'
#
loop_
_entity.id
_entity.type
_entity.pdbx_description
1 polymer ?
#
loop_
_entity_poly.entity_id
_entity_poly.type
_entity_poly.pdbx_seq_one_letter_code
_entity_poly.pdbx_strand_id
1 'polypeptide(L)'
;MNRKRFALLGLGLGLLSVATGACGFIFSHAPPEGHEQMEYFTCTESDAGPIIDLIWAGLNVLGAVVVAGDPDYYEDSGAIIASGLVWGAFSSAAGAVGLNKSKKCRAAKRGLAERQARGQVEGREPIAADTVVLAVVVSPAVDTLEIGERVQLVATPYNSSGGIISNKTFTWSSSNDAIASVSRAGLVMAHANGGVIIAANTENVVGTARIVVVSRL
;
A
#
# COMPACT_ATOMS: atom_id res chain seq x y z
N MET A 1 -6.38 68.31 -17.20
CA MET A 1 -5.78 67.06 -17.75
C MET A 1 -6.31 65.87 -16.93
N ASN A 2 -6.79 64.82 -17.60
CA ASN A 2 -7.81 63.88 -17.12
C ASN A 2 -7.38 62.90 -15.99
N ARG A 3 -7.69 63.20 -14.71
CA ARG A 3 -7.60 62.22 -13.59
C ARG A 3 -8.55 61.03 -13.76
N LYS A 4 -9.71 61.21 -14.41
CA LYS A 4 -10.70 60.14 -14.65
C LYS A 4 -10.21 59.06 -15.62
N ARG A 5 -9.27 59.37 -16.52
CA ARG A 5 -8.71 58.38 -17.46
C ARG A 5 -7.70 57.45 -16.79
N PHE A 6 -6.94 57.93 -15.80
CA PHE A 6 -6.00 57.09 -15.04
C PHE A 6 -6.70 56.10 -14.11
N ALA A 7 -7.81 56.49 -13.48
CA ALA A 7 -8.62 55.59 -12.65
C ALA A 7 -9.23 54.43 -13.47
N LEU A 8 -9.71 54.71 -14.69
CA LEU A 8 -10.25 53.69 -15.60
C LEU A 8 -9.16 52.80 -16.22
N LEU A 9 -7.95 53.33 -16.45
CA LEU A 9 -6.80 52.52 -16.90
C LEU A 9 -6.26 51.60 -15.79
N GLY A 10 -6.28 52.03 -14.51
CA GLY A 10 -5.94 51.18 -13.36
C GLY A 10 -6.95 50.05 -13.11
N LEU A 11 -8.25 50.35 -13.26
CA LEU A 11 -9.32 49.34 -13.18
C LEU A 11 -9.31 48.37 -14.38
N GLY A 12 -8.92 48.84 -15.57
CA GLY A 12 -8.81 47.99 -16.78
C GLY A 12 -7.66 46.97 -16.73
N LEU A 13 -6.49 47.34 -16.18
CA LEU A 13 -5.37 46.40 -16.00
C LEU A 13 -5.57 45.44 -14.81
N GLY A 14 -6.33 45.85 -13.78
CA GLY A 14 -6.74 44.96 -12.69
C GLY A 14 -7.75 43.89 -13.14
N LEU A 15 -8.59 44.18 -14.14
CA LEU A 15 -9.55 43.22 -14.71
C LEU A 15 -8.94 42.34 -15.81
N LEU A 16 -7.89 42.79 -16.51
CA LEU A 16 -7.21 41.95 -17.50
C LEU A 16 -6.33 40.85 -16.85
N SER A 17 -5.91 41.04 -15.59
CA SER A 17 -5.27 40.00 -14.77
C SER A 17 -6.28 39.02 -14.14
N VAL A 18 -7.58 39.36 -14.13
CA VAL A 18 -8.66 38.41 -13.80
C VAL A 18 -8.94 37.46 -14.98
N ALA A 19 -8.69 37.90 -16.22
CA ALA A 19 -8.89 37.09 -17.43
C ALA A 19 -7.73 36.13 -17.73
N THR A 20 -6.53 36.37 -17.16
CA THR A 20 -5.37 35.47 -17.32
C THR A 20 -4.81 35.05 -15.96
N GLY A 21 -5.56 34.21 -15.23
CA GLY A 21 -4.98 33.27 -14.25
C GLY A 21 -4.03 33.85 -13.20
N ALA A 22 -4.50 34.75 -12.35
CA ALA A 22 -3.70 35.24 -11.23
C ALA A 22 -3.44 34.13 -10.16
N CYS A 23 -2.19 33.69 -10.14
CA CYS A 23 -1.40 33.04 -9.09
C CYS A 23 -1.86 31.71 -8.46
N GLY A 24 -3.07 31.57 -7.90
CA GLY A 24 -3.47 30.34 -7.18
C GLY A 24 -3.71 29.13 -8.10
N PHE A 25 -3.99 29.38 -9.38
CA PHE A 25 -4.30 28.35 -10.38
C PHE A 25 -3.06 27.67 -10.99
N ILE A 26 -1.89 28.29 -10.93
CA ILE A 26 -0.68 27.80 -11.62
C ILE A 26 -0.10 26.57 -10.92
N PHE A 27 -0.17 26.49 -9.59
CA PHE A 27 0.46 25.39 -8.84
C PHE A 27 -0.49 24.21 -8.59
N SER A 28 -1.80 24.43 -8.72
CA SER A 28 -2.82 23.41 -8.49
C SER A 28 -3.36 22.87 -9.82
N HIS A 29 -2.82 21.73 -10.22
CA HIS A 29 -3.23 20.98 -11.40
C HIS A 29 -4.29 19.96 -11.01
N ALA A 30 -5.44 20.02 -11.68
CA ALA A 30 -6.44 18.97 -11.62
C ALA A 30 -5.90 17.69 -12.29
N PRO A 31 -6.46 16.50 -12.01
CA PRO A 31 -6.19 15.33 -12.82
C PRO A 31 -6.57 15.60 -14.30
N PRO A 32 -5.80 15.11 -15.27
CA PRO A 32 -6.11 15.29 -16.69
C PRO A 32 -7.39 14.54 -17.07
N GLU A 33 -8.02 14.94 -18.18
CA GLU A 33 -9.16 14.23 -18.73
C GLU A 33 -8.74 12.82 -19.19
N GLY A 34 -9.61 11.82 -19.01
CA GLY A 34 -9.30 10.43 -19.37
C GLY A 34 -8.29 9.73 -18.46
N HIS A 35 -7.91 10.32 -17.31
CA HIS A 35 -6.98 9.71 -16.34
C HIS A 35 -7.39 8.32 -15.83
N GLU A 36 -8.65 7.93 -16.02
CA GLU A 36 -9.18 6.60 -15.69
C GLU A 36 -8.51 5.48 -16.50
N GLN A 37 -8.08 5.77 -17.73
CA GLN A 37 -7.43 4.82 -18.64
C GLN A 37 -5.91 4.96 -18.66
N MET A 38 -5.36 5.96 -17.98
CA MET A 38 -3.92 6.19 -17.94
C MET A 38 -3.25 5.27 -16.93
N GLU A 39 -2.08 4.74 -17.32
CA GLU A 39 -1.18 3.98 -16.44
C GLU A 39 -0.41 4.90 -15.48
N TYR A 40 -0.25 6.17 -15.86
CA TYR A 40 0.38 7.20 -15.06
C TYR A 40 -0.17 8.58 -15.41
N PHE A 41 -0.30 9.44 -14.41
CA PHE A 41 -0.56 10.87 -14.60
C PHE A 41 -0.04 11.65 -13.39
N THR A 42 0.10 12.96 -13.56
CA THR A 42 0.48 13.90 -12.49
C THR A 42 -0.65 14.89 -12.22
N CYS A 43 -0.78 15.29 -10.96
CA CYS A 43 -1.69 16.34 -10.52
C CYS A 43 -1.25 16.81 -9.11
N THR A 44 -1.83 17.90 -8.62
CA THR A 44 -1.44 18.47 -7.33
C THR A 44 -2.25 17.86 -6.19
N GLU A 45 -1.62 17.05 -5.34
CA GLU A 45 -2.27 16.43 -4.17
C GLU A 45 -2.28 17.31 -2.92
N SER A 46 -1.35 18.27 -2.84
CA SER A 46 -1.14 19.11 -1.67
C SER A 46 -2.20 20.21 -1.55
N ASP A 47 -2.66 20.44 -0.33
CA ASP A 47 -3.55 21.56 0.02
C ASP A 47 -2.77 22.83 0.40
N ALA A 48 -1.42 22.80 0.40
CA ALA A 48 -0.60 23.90 0.89
C ALA A 48 -0.82 25.22 0.15
N GLY A 49 -0.78 25.21 -1.20
CA GLY A 49 -1.05 26.40 -2.01
C GLY A 49 -2.44 26.98 -1.75
N PRO A 50 -3.52 26.18 -1.89
CA PRO A 50 -4.88 26.63 -1.60
C PRO A 50 -5.07 27.16 -0.17
N ILE A 51 -4.42 26.58 0.83
CA ILE A 51 -4.46 27.08 2.22
C ILE A 51 -3.77 28.44 2.34
N ILE A 52 -2.63 28.62 1.68
CA ILE A 52 -1.92 29.92 1.65
C ILE A 52 -2.83 31.00 1.03
N ASP A 53 -3.56 30.69 -0.04
CA ASP A 53 -4.53 31.62 -0.64
C ASP A 53 -5.63 32.01 0.36
N LEU A 54 -6.17 31.06 1.13
CA LEU A 54 -7.17 31.36 2.16
C LEU A 54 -6.62 32.22 3.32
N ILE A 55 -5.35 32.02 3.69
CA ILE A 55 -4.68 32.86 4.70
C ILE A 55 -4.56 34.30 4.18
N TRP A 56 -4.09 34.48 2.94
CA TRP A 56 -4.01 35.81 2.32
C TRP A 56 -5.37 36.46 2.17
N ALA A 57 -6.41 35.69 1.89
CA ALA A 57 -7.77 36.21 1.86
C ALA A 57 -8.17 36.82 3.20
N GLY A 58 -7.95 36.09 4.30
CA GLY A 58 -8.24 36.55 5.65
C GLY A 58 -7.46 37.81 6.02
N LEU A 59 -6.16 37.87 5.68
CA LEU A 59 -5.32 39.04 5.95
C LEU A 59 -5.79 40.29 5.20
N ASN A 60 -6.17 40.16 3.93
CA ASN A 60 -6.66 41.29 3.14
C ASN A 60 -8.01 41.81 3.64
N VAL A 61 -8.92 40.92 4.03
CA VAL A 61 -10.22 41.32 4.63
C VAL A 61 -10.01 41.95 6.00
N LEU A 62 -9.15 41.39 6.85
CA LEU A 62 -8.84 41.95 8.15
C LEU A 62 -8.25 43.35 8.04
N GLY A 63 -7.32 43.57 7.10
CA GLY A 63 -6.77 44.89 6.81
C GLY A 63 -7.84 45.91 6.44
N ALA A 64 -8.79 45.52 5.57
CA ALA A 64 -9.92 46.37 5.21
C ALA A 64 -10.83 46.70 6.41
N VAL A 65 -11.10 45.73 7.28
CA VAL A 65 -11.90 45.94 8.50
C VAL A 65 -11.21 46.90 9.47
N VAL A 66 -9.89 46.78 9.66
CA VAL A 66 -9.12 47.68 10.53
C VAL A 66 -9.19 49.13 10.02
N VAL A 67 -9.00 49.35 8.72
CA VAL A 67 -9.09 50.69 8.12
C VAL A 67 -10.51 51.27 8.23
N ALA A 68 -11.54 50.44 8.12
CA ALA A 68 -12.92 50.88 8.29
C ALA A 68 -13.25 51.30 9.74
N GLY A 69 -12.46 50.86 10.72
CA GLY A 69 -12.65 51.21 12.14
C GLY A 69 -12.19 52.62 12.51
N ASP A 70 -11.25 53.19 11.77
CA ASP A 70 -10.77 54.57 11.94
C ASP A 70 -10.36 55.18 10.58
N PRO A 71 -11.33 55.67 9.80
CA PRO A 71 -11.10 56.07 8.42
C PRO A 71 -10.34 57.39 8.26
N ASP A 72 -10.25 58.21 9.32
CA ASP A 72 -9.58 59.52 9.30
C ASP A 72 -8.06 59.40 9.49
N TYR A 73 -7.59 58.24 9.97
CA TYR A 73 -6.16 57.96 10.14
C TYR A 73 -5.42 57.72 8.81
N TYR A 74 -6.12 57.22 7.77
CA TYR A 74 -5.52 56.88 6.48
C TYR A 74 -5.95 57.85 5.37
N GLU A 75 -4.98 58.36 4.62
CA GLU A 75 -5.28 59.09 3.38
C GLU A 75 -5.86 58.11 2.34
N ASP A 76 -7.06 58.41 1.84
CA ASP A 76 -7.82 57.56 0.88
C ASP A 76 -8.25 56.18 1.42
N SER A 77 -8.74 56.14 2.67
CA SER A 77 -9.27 54.94 3.34
C SER A 77 -10.29 54.15 2.50
N GLY A 78 -11.13 54.83 1.71
CA GLY A 78 -12.10 54.19 0.80
C GLY A 78 -11.45 53.31 -0.28
N ALA A 79 -10.35 53.78 -0.89
CA ALA A 79 -9.62 52.98 -1.88
C ALA A 79 -8.92 51.78 -1.24
N ILE A 80 -8.39 51.95 -0.02
CA ILE A 80 -7.72 50.86 0.72
C ILE A 80 -8.72 49.75 1.07
N ILE A 81 -9.88 50.11 1.62
CA ILE A 81 -10.96 49.15 1.96
C ILE A 81 -11.40 48.39 0.70
N ALA A 82 -11.67 49.10 -0.39
CA ALA A 82 -12.09 48.48 -1.65
C ALA A 82 -11.03 47.50 -2.17
N SER A 83 -9.75 47.87 -2.11
CA SER A 83 -8.66 47.00 -2.55
C SER A 83 -8.52 45.73 -1.71
N GLY A 84 -8.62 45.84 -0.38
CA GLY A 84 -8.53 44.69 0.54
C GLY A 84 -9.69 43.73 0.38
N LEU A 85 -10.91 44.24 0.19
CA LEU A 85 -12.08 43.39 -0.06
C LEU A 85 -11.98 42.66 -1.42
N VAL A 86 -11.52 43.34 -2.47
CA VAL A 86 -11.34 42.74 -3.80
C VAL A 86 -10.29 41.64 -3.76
N TRP A 87 -9.13 41.89 -3.15
CA TRP A 87 -8.09 40.86 -2.99
C TRP A 87 -8.53 39.72 -2.08
N GLY A 88 -9.26 40.02 -1.00
CA GLY A 88 -9.84 39.03 -0.11
C GLY A 88 -10.77 38.06 -0.84
N ALA A 89 -11.68 38.59 -1.66
CA ALA A 89 -12.59 37.78 -2.47
C ALA A 89 -11.85 36.94 -3.51
N PHE A 90 -10.85 37.53 -4.19
CA PHE A 90 -10.05 36.84 -5.18
C PHE A 90 -9.29 35.64 -4.59
N SER A 91 -8.55 35.86 -3.51
CA SER A 91 -7.78 34.81 -2.83
C SER A 91 -8.69 33.73 -2.23
N SER A 92 -9.88 34.09 -1.75
CA SER A 92 -10.88 33.12 -1.27
C SER A 92 -11.33 32.17 -2.40
N ALA A 93 -11.65 32.74 -3.57
CA ALA A 93 -12.06 31.96 -4.73
C ALA A 93 -10.93 31.04 -5.23
N ALA A 94 -9.70 31.54 -5.28
CA ALA A 94 -8.52 30.77 -5.65
C ALA A 94 -8.31 29.57 -4.71
N GLY A 95 -8.35 29.80 -3.38
CA GLY A 95 -8.24 28.74 -2.38
C GLY A 95 -9.33 27.67 -2.51
N ALA A 96 -10.59 28.08 -2.70
CA ALA A 96 -11.70 27.15 -2.87
C ALA A 96 -11.54 26.26 -4.12
N VAL A 97 -11.17 26.85 -5.25
CA VAL A 97 -10.94 26.08 -6.49
C VAL A 97 -9.73 25.16 -6.34
N GLY A 98 -8.65 25.64 -5.74
CA GLY A 98 -7.45 24.85 -5.47
C GLY A 98 -7.74 23.62 -4.62
N LEU A 99 -8.49 23.77 -3.53
CA LEU A 99 -8.92 22.65 -2.67
C LEU A 99 -9.81 21.65 -3.40
N ASN A 100 -10.66 22.11 -4.34
CA ASN A 100 -11.46 21.20 -5.15
C ASN A 100 -10.59 20.38 -6.10
N LYS A 101 -9.59 21.00 -6.73
CA LYS A 101 -8.64 20.32 -7.62
C LYS A 101 -7.80 19.29 -6.87
N SER A 102 -7.27 19.64 -5.70
CA SER A 102 -6.44 18.73 -4.89
C SER A 102 -7.24 17.53 -4.38
N LYS A 103 -8.49 17.73 -3.95
CA LYS A 103 -9.42 16.64 -3.60
C LYS A 103 -9.65 15.69 -4.77
N LYS A 104 -9.93 16.22 -5.97
CA LYS A 104 -10.11 15.40 -7.18
C LYS A 104 -8.83 14.63 -7.53
N CYS A 105 -7.67 15.27 -7.42
CA CYS A 105 -6.38 14.62 -7.65
C CYS A 105 -6.13 13.44 -6.69
N ARG A 106 -6.36 13.63 -5.39
CA ARG A 106 -6.22 12.55 -4.40
C ARG A 106 -7.16 11.38 -4.68
N ALA A 107 -8.41 11.66 -5.07
CA ALA A 107 -9.36 10.61 -5.46
C ALA A 107 -8.88 9.84 -6.70
N ALA A 108 -8.43 10.55 -7.74
CA ALA A 108 -7.89 9.96 -8.96
C ALA A 108 -6.65 9.08 -8.68
N LYS A 109 -5.72 9.55 -7.85
CA LYS A 109 -4.51 8.81 -7.47
C LYS A 109 -4.80 7.54 -6.68
N ARG A 110 -5.83 7.55 -5.81
CA ARG A 110 -6.31 6.33 -5.14
C ARG A 110 -6.83 5.30 -6.15
N GLY A 111 -7.65 5.75 -7.11
CA GLY A 111 -8.13 4.87 -8.18
C GLY A 111 -7.00 4.28 -9.03
N LEU A 112 -5.95 5.07 -9.32
CA LEU A 112 -4.76 4.56 -10.01
C LEU A 112 -4.05 3.48 -9.20
N ALA A 113 -3.82 3.72 -7.90
CA ALA A 113 -3.18 2.75 -7.01
C ALA A 113 -3.96 1.42 -6.94
N GLU A 114 -5.29 1.47 -6.92
CA GLU A 114 -6.13 0.26 -6.95
C GLU A 114 -6.02 -0.51 -8.27
N ARG A 115 -5.95 0.18 -9.41
CA ARG A 115 -5.74 -0.47 -10.71
C ARG A 115 -4.37 -1.13 -10.79
N GLN A 116 -3.34 -0.44 -10.31
CA GLN A 116 -1.98 -0.97 -10.26
C GLN A 116 -1.88 -2.18 -9.32
N ALA A 117 -2.53 -2.15 -8.16
CA ALA A 117 -2.59 -3.29 -7.26
C ALA A 117 -3.30 -4.50 -7.90
N ARG A 118 -4.41 -4.28 -8.62
CA ARG A 118 -5.09 -5.34 -9.38
C ARG A 118 -4.21 -5.90 -10.51
N GLY A 119 -3.57 -5.03 -11.29
CA GLY A 119 -2.65 -5.43 -12.35
C GLY A 119 -1.42 -6.20 -11.83
N GLN A 120 -0.92 -5.88 -10.64
CA GLN A 120 0.16 -6.65 -10.00
C GLN A 120 -0.28 -8.06 -9.58
N VAL A 121 -1.55 -8.27 -9.26
CA VAL A 121 -2.08 -9.61 -8.97
C VAL A 121 -2.28 -10.41 -10.25
N GLU A 122 -2.77 -9.79 -11.32
CA GLU A 122 -3.02 -10.43 -12.62
C GLU A 122 -1.72 -10.73 -13.39
N GLY A 123 -0.74 -9.82 -13.33
CA GLY A 123 0.58 -9.97 -13.93
C GLY A 123 1.55 -10.82 -13.10
N ARG A 124 1.16 -11.19 -11.88
CA ARG A 124 1.85 -12.24 -11.13
C ARG A 124 1.35 -13.57 -11.66
N GLU A 125 1.95 -14.01 -12.77
CA GLU A 125 2.01 -15.45 -13.06
C GLU A 125 2.41 -16.14 -11.74
N PRO A 126 1.70 -17.19 -11.27
CA PRO A 126 2.04 -17.84 -10.03
C PRO A 126 3.51 -18.23 -10.12
N ILE A 127 4.36 -17.46 -9.44
CA ILE A 127 5.77 -17.78 -9.38
C ILE A 127 5.75 -19.19 -8.81
N ALA A 128 6.32 -20.15 -9.52
CA ALA A 128 6.37 -21.57 -9.13
C ALA A 128 7.07 -21.81 -7.76
N ALA A 129 7.23 -20.79 -6.93
CA ALA A 129 7.61 -20.85 -5.54
C ALA A 129 6.63 -21.66 -4.67
N ASP A 130 5.39 -21.90 -5.13
CA ASP A 130 4.42 -22.75 -4.41
C ASP A 130 4.61 -24.25 -4.67
N THR A 131 5.41 -24.66 -5.66
CA THR A 131 5.61 -26.09 -5.99
C THR A 131 6.95 -26.66 -5.52
N VAL A 132 7.86 -25.80 -5.06
CA VAL A 132 9.18 -26.19 -4.55
C VAL A 132 9.07 -26.58 -3.08
N VAL A 133 9.41 -27.83 -2.77
CA VAL A 133 9.50 -28.32 -1.38
C VAL A 133 10.73 -27.71 -0.72
N LEU A 134 10.57 -27.14 0.48
CA LEU A 134 11.66 -26.61 1.30
C LEU A 134 11.77 -27.26 2.67
N ALA A 135 10.67 -27.81 3.19
CA ALA A 135 10.67 -28.57 4.43
C ALA A 135 9.76 -29.79 4.32
N VAL A 136 10.10 -30.87 5.04
CA VAL A 136 9.27 -32.06 5.20
C VAL A 136 9.13 -32.34 6.68
N VAL A 137 7.90 -32.41 7.17
CA VAL A 137 7.59 -32.78 8.56
C VAL A 137 7.06 -34.20 8.58
N VAL A 138 7.58 -35.04 9.47
CA VAL A 138 7.10 -36.41 9.67
C VAL A 138 6.36 -36.49 11.01
N SER A 139 5.16 -37.07 11.00
CA SER A 139 4.32 -37.24 12.18
C SER A 139 3.88 -38.71 12.36
N PRO A 140 3.91 -39.27 13.58
CA PRO A 140 4.53 -38.70 14.78
C PRO A 140 6.06 -38.52 14.61
N ALA A 141 6.61 -37.48 15.24
CA ALA A 141 8.05 -37.20 15.18
C ALA A 141 8.86 -38.14 16.08
N VAL A 142 8.26 -38.64 17.16
CA VAL A 142 8.83 -39.62 18.08
C VAL A 142 7.75 -40.61 18.46
N ASP A 143 8.09 -41.90 18.49
CA ASP A 143 7.21 -42.93 19.02
C ASP A 143 8.00 -44.04 19.74
N THR A 144 7.32 -44.77 20.63
CA THR A 144 7.86 -45.96 21.30
C THR A 144 6.96 -47.14 21.02
N LEU A 145 7.53 -48.23 20.47
CA LEU A 145 6.81 -49.42 20.05
C LEU A 145 7.31 -50.66 20.80
N GLU A 146 6.41 -51.58 21.10
CA GLU A 146 6.78 -52.93 21.48
C GLU A 146 7.19 -53.76 20.24
N ILE A 147 8.04 -54.77 20.42
CA ILE A 147 8.37 -55.72 19.34
C ILE A 147 7.08 -56.32 18.76
N GLY A 148 6.93 -56.23 17.44
CA GLY A 148 5.75 -56.68 16.69
C GLY A 148 4.69 -55.60 16.46
N GLU A 149 4.77 -54.45 17.13
CA GLU A 149 3.87 -53.31 16.88
C GLU A 149 4.21 -52.55 15.59
N ARG A 150 3.25 -51.73 15.18
CA ARG A 150 3.32 -50.93 13.96
C ARG A 150 2.80 -49.53 14.21
N VAL A 151 3.42 -48.54 13.57
CA VAL A 151 2.94 -47.16 13.52
C VAL A 151 2.91 -46.66 12.08
N GLN A 152 1.87 -45.90 11.75
CA GLN A 152 1.78 -45.21 10.48
C GLN A 152 2.41 -43.82 10.62
N LEU A 153 3.49 -43.57 9.87
CA LEU A 153 4.06 -42.24 9.74
C LEU A 153 3.43 -41.51 8.55
N VAL A 154 3.24 -40.20 8.69
CA VAL A 154 2.76 -39.31 7.64
C VAL A 154 3.81 -38.23 7.41
N ALA A 155 4.23 -38.04 6.16
CA ALA A 155 5.13 -36.97 5.76
C ALA A 155 4.33 -35.86 5.07
N THR A 156 4.59 -34.61 5.46
CA THR A 156 3.92 -33.42 4.91
C THR A 156 4.96 -32.44 4.39
N PRO A 157 4.97 -32.10 3.08
CA PRO A 157 5.93 -31.17 2.51
C PRO A 157 5.38 -29.73 2.55
N TYR A 158 6.27 -28.77 2.80
CA TYR A 158 5.96 -27.35 2.91
C TYR A 158 6.81 -26.51 1.97
N ASN A 159 6.20 -25.45 1.43
CA ASN A 159 6.86 -24.40 0.64
C ASN A 159 7.49 -23.31 1.54
N SER A 160 8.05 -22.26 0.92
CA SER A 160 8.67 -21.12 1.64
C SER A 160 7.69 -20.27 2.45
N SER A 161 6.41 -20.31 2.12
CA SER A 161 5.33 -19.56 2.77
C SER A 161 4.64 -20.37 3.87
N GLY A 162 5.07 -21.60 4.14
CA GLY A 162 4.45 -22.52 5.09
C GLY A 162 3.17 -23.22 4.56
N GLY A 163 2.88 -23.13 3.27
CA GLY A 163 1.79 -23.84 2.61
C GLY A 163 2.13 -25.31 2.35
N ILE A 164 1.13 -26.19 2.46
CA ILE A 164 1.26 -27.63 2.17
C ILE A 164 1.25 -27.86 0.67
N ILE A 165 2.20 -28.66 0.18
CA ILE A 165 2.27 -29.05 -1.23
C ILE A 165 1.65 -30.44 -1.42
N SER A 166 0.58 -30.51 -2.21
CA SER A 166 -0.11 -31.79 -2.52
C SER A 166 0.62 -32.59 -3.59
N ASN A 167 0.26 -33.88 -3.73
CA ASN A 167 0.72 -34.78 -4.79
C ASN A 167 2.24 -35.05 -4.85
N LYS A 168 2.94 -34.90 -3.72
CA LYS A 168 4.34 -35.34 -3.61
C LYS A 168 4.39 -36.80 -3.14
N THR A 169 5.31 -37.55 -3.71
CA THR A 169 5.65 -38.90 -3.27
C THR A 169 6.87 -38.87 -2.37
N PHE A 170 6.91 -39.76 -1.39
CA PHE A 170 8.00 -39.87 -0.45
C PHE A 170 8.73 -41.20 -0.61
N THR A 171 10.05 -41.13 -0.63
CA THR A 171 10.90 -42.31 -0.46
C THR A 171 11.21 -42.46 1.03
N TRP A 172 10.81 -43.58 1.61
CA TRP A 172 11.05 -43.90 3.01
C TRP A 172 12.30 -44.77 3.18
N SER A 173 13.03 -44.55 4.26
CA SER A 173 14.20 -45.36 4.64
C SER A 173 14.33 -45.48 6.15
N SER A 174 14.91 -46.58 6.59
CA SER A 174 15.27 -46.82 7.99
C SER A 174 16.78 -46.76 8.15
N SER A 175 17.27 -46.19 9.25
CA SER A 175 18.70 -46.26 9.59
C SER A 175 19.15 -47.67 9.98
N ASN A 176 18.22 -48.55 10.37
CA ASN A 176 18.48 -49.96 10.68
C ASN A 176 17.21 -50.82 10.58
N ASP A 177 17.03 -51.50 9.45
CA ASP A 177 15.86 -52.36 9.19
C ASP A 177 15.76 -53.57 10.14
N ALA A 178 16.86 -53.97 10.80
CA ALA A 178 16.82 -55.05 11.80
C ALA A 178 16.18 -54.62 13.13
N ILE A 179 16.10 -53.31 13.40
CA ILE A 179 15.41 -52.75 14.58
C ILE A 179 13.96 -52.41 14.22
N ALA A 180 13.76 -51.62 13.16
CA ALA A 180 12.44 -51.38 12.58
C ALA A 180 12.54 -51.13 11.08
N SER A 181 11.63 -51.73 10.31
CA SER A 181 11.52 -51.53 8.86
C SER A 181 10.37 -50.59 8.52
N VAL A 182 10.50 -49.80 7.46
CA VAL A 182 9.44 -48.90 6.97
C VAL A 182 9.00 -49.29 5.56
N SER A 183 7.69 -49.30 5.31
CA SER A 183 7.13 -49.56 3.99
C SER A 183 7.15 -48.30 3.10
N ARG A 184 6.87 -48.48 1.79
CA ARG A 184 6.70 -47.34 0.86
C ARG A 184 5.56 -46.39 1.25
N ALA A 185 4.59 -46.87 2.03
CA ALA A 185 3.48 -46.06 2.51
C ALA A 185 3.76 -45.38 3.86
N GLY A 186 4.97 -45.52 4.44
CA GLY A 186 5.31 -44.97 5.75
C GLY A 186 4.86 -45.82 6.95
N LEU A 187 4.43 -47.07 6.71
CA LEU A 187 4.10 -47.99 7.80
C LEU A 187 5.38 -48.60 8.37
N VAL A 188 5.67 -48.31 9.63
CA VAL A 188 6.83 -48.83 10.36
C VAL A 188 6.43 -50.09 11.12
N MET A 189 7.31 -51.10 11.14
CA MET A 189 7.14 -52.34 11.91
C MET A 189 8.37 -52.58 12.79
N ALA A 190 8.14 -52.84 14.07
CA ALA A 190 9.17 -53.04 15.08
C ALA A 190 9.62 -54.52 15.16
N HIS A 191 10.93 -54.76 15.16
CA HIS A 191 11.52 -56.11 15.11
C HIS A 191 12.40 -56.44 16.33
N ALA A 192 13.21 -55.50 16.79
CA ALA A 192 14.17 -55.72 17.86
C ALA A 192 14.38 -54.45 18.68
N ASN A 193 14.80 -54.61 19.95
CA ASN A 193 15.06 -53.47 20.84
C ASN A 193 16.10 -52.52 20.25
N GLY A 194 15.84 -51.22 20.38
CA GLY A 194 16.80 -50.18 19.99
C GLY A 194 16.14 -48.92 19.47
N GLY A 195 16.96 -47.90 19.23
CA GLY A 195 16.52 -46.67 18.59
C GLY A 195 16.85 -46.68 17.10
N VAL A 196 15.92 -46.21 16.27
CA VAL A 196 16.10 -46.10 14.82
C VAL A 196 15.52 -44.79 14.31
N ILE A 197 16.17 -44.21 13.29
CA ILE A 197 15.68 -43.02 12.61
C ILE A 197 15.02 -43.46 11.31
N ILE A 198 13.78 -43.05 11.13
CA ILE A 198 13.03 -43.24 9.88
C ILE A 198 13.04 -41.91 9.14
N ALA A 199 13.44 -41.91 7.87
CA ALA A 199 13.54 -40.72 7.04
C ALA A 199 12.57 -40.80 5.85
N ALA A 200 11.86 -39.70 5.59
CA ALA A 200 11.05 -39.47 4.40
C ALA A 200 11.74 -38.42 3.52
N ASN A 201 12.06 -38.78 2.28
CA ASN A 201 12.69 -37.90 1.32
C ASN A 201 11.75 -37.59 0.15
N THR A 202 11.66 -36.33 -0.23
CA THR A 202 11.08 -35.90 -1.51
C THR A 202 11.90 -34.74 -2.06
N GLU A 203 12.20 -34.77 -3.37
CA GLU A 203 12.90 -33.67 -4.08
C GLU A 203 14.17 -33.15 -3.38
N ASN A 204 14.94 -34.06 -2.76
CA ASN A 204 16.16 -33.78 -1.98
C ASN A 204 15.94 -33.08 -0.62
N VAL A 205 14.70 -32.96 -0.17
CA VAL A 205 14.35 -32.50 1.17
C VAL A 205 13.98 -33.69 2.05
N VAL A 206 14.52 -33.74 3.26
CA VAL A 206 14.38 -34.87 4.18
C VAL A 206 13.67 -34.44 5.45
N GLY A 207 12.62 -35.17 5.81
CA GLY A 207 12.01 -35.15 7.15
C GLY A 207 12.33 -36.45 7.89
N THR A 208 12.42 -36.40 9.22
CA THR A 208 12.79 -37.57 10.03
C THR A 208 11.87 -37.77 11.22
N ALA A 209 11.73 -39.02 11.65
CA ALA A 209 11.10 -39.43 12.89
C ALA A 209 11.99 -40.43 13.64
N ARG A 210 11.97 -40.38 14.97
CA ARG A 210 12.73 -41.29 15.83
C ARG A 210 11.80 -42.34 16.43
N ILE A 211 12.10 -43.60 16.19
CA ILE A 211 11.36 -44.73 16.74
C ILE A 211 12.24 -45.43 17.78
N VAL A 212 11.67 -45.72 18.94
CA VAL A 212 12.31 -46.54 19.98
C VAL A 212 11.53 -47.83 20.12
N VAL A 213 12.20 -48.96 19.96
CA VAL A 213 11.61 -50.27 20.13
C VAL A 213 12.04 -50.85 21.47
N VAL A 214 11.06 -51.34 22.23
CA VAL A 214 11.24 -51.98 23.54
C VAL A 214 10.65 -53.39 23.54
N SER A 215 11.10 -54.22 24.47
CA SER A 215 10.54 -55.55 24.66
C SER A 215 9.24 -55.44 25.44
N ARG A 216 8.29 -56.30 25.10
CA ARG A 216 7.08 -56.48 25.87
C ARG A 216 7.43 -57.04 27.24
N LEU A 217 6.97 -56.37 28.30
CA LEU A 217 7.13 -56.81 29.69
C LEU A 217 6.21 -58.00 30.01
#